data_AF-A0A359M2P7-F1
#
_entry.id   AF-A0A359M2P7-F1
#
_cell.length_a   1.000
_cell.length_b   1.000
_cell.length_c   1.000
_cell.angle_alpha   90.00
_cell.angle_beta   90.00
_cell.angle_gamma   90.00
#
_symmetry.space_group_name_H-M   'P 1'
#
loop_
_entity.id
_entity.type
_entity.pdbx_description
1 polymer ?
#
loop_
_entity_poly.entity_id
_entity_poly.type
_entity_poly.pdbx_seq_one_letter_code
_entity_poly.pdbx_strand_id
1 'polypeptide(L)'
;SFPVKDTGEDGFAGIAPVAQFPPNGYGLYDMAGNVWEWCADWYGPYASEPQTDPIGPPSGRERVFRGGSWYDFPAALRSANRHRHAPDRPYTAIGFRVLLDDAASTPPPPGTVFLPNGTPMRFVRIPAGSFTMGSPASEAGRQADEGPQRRVTITNDFWLGAYEVTQDQWTAVMGGNPSLFRQADLPAEMVSYEDALLFLAKLNGLGLGRFRLPTEAEWEYAARAGADTRFSFGDDEDYRALAEHAWFYSRAEGRSHPVGLKKPNPWGLYDIYGNVWEWVADWFAAYPGDAQQDPAGPPSGEAKVIRGGSWFNEPEALRAANRNRHPVTSRQTNLGLRLVWSPAP
;
A
#
# COMPACT_ATOMS: atom_id res chain seq x y z
N SER A 1 46.71 -21.43 5.81
CA SER A 1 46.41 -20.36 4.84
C SER A 1 45.41 -20.90 3.85
N PHE A 2 44.42 -20.10 3.45
CA PHE A 2 43.57 -20.49 2.31
C PHE A 2 44.43 -20.56 1.04
N PRO A 3 44.19 -21.53 0.15
CA PRO A 3 44.97 -21.66 -1.08
C PRO A 3 44.77 -20.43 -1.97
N VAL A 4 45.87 -19.95 -2.59
CA VAL A 4 45.88 -18.76 -3.47
C VAL A 4 45.37 -19.09 -4.88
N LYS A 5 45.24 -20.38 -5.19
CA LYS A 5 44.67 -20.93 -6.41
C LYS A 5 43.74 -22.06 -6.04
N ASP A 6 42.63 -22.18 -6.75
CA ASP A 6 41.79 -23.37 -6.69
C ASP A 6 42.63 -24.59 -7.13
N THR A 7 42.78 -25.55 -6.24
CA THR A 7 43.53 -26.79 -6.48
C THR A 7 42.64 -27.91 -7.00
N GLY A 8 41.31 -27.74 -6.98
CA GLY A 8 40.32 -28.77 -7.30
C GLY A 8 40.36 -29.96 -6.33
N GLU A 9 40.99 -29.81 -5.16
CA GLU A 9 41.09 -30.88 -4.15
C GLU A 9 39.71 -31.31 -3.60
N ASP A 10 38.73 -30.42 -3.66
CA ASP A 10 37.33 -30.68 -3.30
C ASP A 10 36.52 -31.35 -4.42
N GLY A 11 37.11 -31.54 -5.61
CA GLY A 11 36.47 -32.14 -6.77
C GLY A 11 35.64 -31.18 -7.62
N PHE A 12 35.64 -29.87 -7.34
CA PHE A 12 34.80 -28.89 -8.04
C PHE A 12 35.58 -27.65 -8.49
N ALA A 13 35.90 -27.56 -9.78
CA ALA A 13 36.53 -26.37 -10.39
C ALA A 13 35.55 -25.20 -10.65
N GLY A 14 34.35 -25.24 -10.06
CA GLY A 14 33.20 -24.42 -10.42
C GLY A 14 32.09 -24.50 -9.38
N ILE A 15 30.84 -24.27 -9.80
CA ILE A 15 29.67 -24.48 -8.95
C ILE A 15 29.64 -25.96 -8.50
N ALA A 16 29.63 -26.18 -7.19
CA ALA A 16 29.43 -27.50 -6.61
C ALA A 16 27.93 -27.80 -6.49
N PRO A 17 27.51 -29.08 -6.54
CA PRO A 17 26.16 -29.46 -6.10
C PRO A 17 25.86 -28.87 -4.71
N VAL A 18 24.59 -28.62 -4.41
CA VAL A 18 24.22 -28.10 -3.09
C VAL A 18 24.55 -29.12 -1.99
N ALA A 19 24.89 -28.61 -0.81
CA ALA A 19 25.18 -29.39 0.40
C ALA A 19 26.36 -30.38 0.27
N GLN A 20 27.38 -30.05 -0.52
CA GLN A 20 28.63 -30.83 -0.54
C GLN A 20 29.57 -30.51 0.64
N PHE A 21 29.48 -29.30 1.18
CA PHE A 21 30.30 -28.84 2.31
C PHE A 21 29.51 -28.87 3.62
N PRO A 22 30.17 -29.00 4.78
CA PRO A 22 29.49 -29.00 6.07
C PRO A 22 28.65 -27.73 6.30
N PRO A 23 27.48 -27.84 6.96
CA PRO A 23 26.66 -26.68 7.25
C PRO A 23 27.28 -25.81 8.36
N ASN A 24 26.78 -24.58 8.48
CA ASN A 24 27.08 -23.75 9.66
C ASN A 24 26.39 -24.30 10.93
N GLY A 25 26.61 -23.64 12.08
CA GLY A 25 26.05 -24.06 13.37
C GLY A 25 24.51 -24.11 13.46
N TYR A 26 23.80 -23.61 12.45
CA TYR A 26 22.34 -23.65 12.34
C TYR A 26 21.84 -24.72 11.35
N GLY A 27 22.73 -25.54 10.78
CA GLY A 27 22.35 -26.53 9.78
C GLY A 27 22.16 -25.96 8.38
N LEU A 28 22.57 -24.71 8.13
CA LEU A 28 22.49 -24.08 6.80
C LEU A 28 23.73 -24.40 5.98
N TYR A 29 23.49 -25.01 4.82
CA TYR A 29 24.52 -25.35 3.83
C TYR A 29 24.81 -24.16 2.91
N ASP A 30 26.02 -24.16 2.32
CA ASP A 30 26.43 -23.24 1.26
C ASP A 30 26.28 -21.74 1.61
N MET A 31 26.44 -21.39 2.89
CA MET A 31 26.35 -20.00 3.37
C MET A 31 27.60 -19.15 3.04
N ALA A 32 28.66 -19.79 2.51
CA ALA A 32 29.87 -19.15 2.05
C ALA A 32 30.41 -19.88 0.82
N GLY A 33 30.63 -19.16 -0.28
CA GLY A 33 31.07 -19.72 -1.55
C GLY A 33 29.92 -20.31 -2.37
N ASN A 34 30.25 -21.21 -3.29
CA ASN A 34 29.36 -21.72 -4.35
C ASN A 34 28.78 -20.58 -5.21
N VAL A 35 27.72 -19.90 -4.78
CA VAL A 35 27.18 -18.70 -5.42
C VAL A 35 26.87 -17.63 -4.38
N TRP A 36 26.99 -16.38 -4.79
CA TRP A 36 26.40 -15.27 -4.04
C TRP A 36 24.90 -15.47 -3.93
N GLU A 37 24.30 -14.90 -2.89
CA GLU A 37 22.86 -14.99 -2.70
C GLU A 37 22.25 -13.62 -2.50
N TRP A 38 21.17 -13.34 -3.24
CA TRP A 38 20.37 -12.14 -3.05
C TRP A 38 19.82 -12.04 -1.62
N CYS A 39 19.87 -10.84 -1.07
CA CYS A 39 19.14 -10.43 0.12
C CYS A 39 18.01 -9.47 -0.28
N ALA A 40 16.91 -9.46 0.47
CA ALA A 40 15.75 -8.60 0.15
C ALA A 40 16.08 -7.10 0.22
N ASP A 41 17.10 -6.71 0.98
CA ASP A 41 17.46 -5.32 1.23
C ASP A 41 17.92 -4.55 -0.01
N TRP A 42 17.58 -3.26 -0.05
CA TRP A 42 18.27 -2.31 -0.91
C TRP A 42 19.68 -2.00 -0.38
N TYR A 43 20.65 -1.82 -1.26
CA TYR A 43 22.01 -1.48 -0.84
C TYR A 43 22.08 -0.01 -0.40
N GLY A 44 22.34 0.22 0.90
CA GLY A 44 22.60 1.54 1.47
C GLY A 44 23.54 1.51 2.67
N PRO A 45 23.90 2.68 3.24
CA PRO A 45 24.74 2.75 4.44
C PRO A 45 24.07 2.03 5.62
N TYR A 46 24.88 1.52 6.55
CA TYR A 46 24.37 1.05 7.84
C TYR A 46 24.11 2.22 8.77
N ALA A 47 23.10 2.09 9.62
CA ALA A 47 22.93 2.96 10.78
C ALA A 47 23.95 2.58 11.87
N SER A 48 24.44 3.57 12.62
CA SER A 48 25.32 3.35 13.78
C SER A 48 24.57 2.86 15.01
N GLU A 49 23.27 3.15 15.08
CA GLU A 49 22.44 2.86 16.25
C GLU A 49 22.08 1.37 16.31
N PRO A 50 21.85 0.81 17.51
CA PRO A 50 21.30 -0.53 17.66
C PRO A 50 20.00 -0.71 16.88
N GLN A 51 19.88 -1.82 16.16
CA GLN A 51 18.71 -2.14 15.34
C GLN A 51 18.18 -3.54 15.70
N THR A 52 16.86 -3.70 15.62
CA THR A 52 16.17 -4.99 15.65
C THR A 52 15.64 -5.26 14.25
N ASP A 53 15.94 -6.43 13.69
CA ASP A 53 15.47 -6.90 12.37
C ASP A 53 15.48 -5.84 11.25
N PRO A 54 16.64 -5.21 10.95
CA PRO A 54 16.71 -4.16 9.95
C PRO A 54 16.42 -4.70 8.54
N ILE A 55 15.55 -4.01 7.80
CA ILE A 55 15.15 -4.35 6.42
C ILE A 55 15.84 -3.49 5.34
N GLY A 56 16.90 -2.77 5.75
CA GLY A 56 17.61 -1.82 4.89
C GLY A 56 16.77 -0.58 4.52
N PRO A 57 17.25 0.24 3.56
CA PRO A 57 16.51 1.37 3.02
C PRO A 57 15.21 0.93 2.32
N PRO A 58 14.14 1.75 2.33
CA PRO A 58 12.85 1.39 1.71
C PRO A 58 12.88 1.36 0.17
N SER A 59 13.87 2.02 -0.45
CA SER A 59 14.08 2.04 -1.90
C SER A 59 15.56 2.13 -2.24
N GLY A 60 15.93 1.78 -3.47
CA GLY A 60 17.31 1.84 -3.93
C GLY A 60 17.46 1.48 -5.41
N ARG A 61 18.70 1.56 -5.90
CA ARG A 61 19.05 1.19 -7.28
C ARG A 61 19.55 -0.26 -7.40
N GLU A 62 20.22 -0.75 -6.37
CA GLU A 62 20.90 -2.04 -6.36
C GLU A 62 20.49 -2.81 -5.10
N ARG A 63 20.28 -4.12 -5.22
CA ARG A 63 19.96 -4.99 -4.08
C ARG A 63 21.24 -5.54 -3.47
N VAL A 64 21.18 -5.92 -2.20
CA VAL A 64 22.31 -6.54 -1.49
C VAL A 64 22.43 -8.01 -1.88
N PHE A 65 23.65 -8.52 -2.01
CA PHE A 65 23.92 -9.96 -2.04
C PHE A 65 25.13 -10.32 -1.18
N ARG A 66 25.16 -11.55 -0.64
CA ARG A 66 26.14 -12.04 0.36
C ARG A 66 26.58 -13.49 0.14
N GLY A 67 27.62 -13.93 0.86
CA GLY A 67 28.12 -15.32 0.87
C GLY A 67 29.36 -15.58 0.02
N GLY A 68 29.55 -14.85 -1.07
CA GLY A 68 30.64 -15.13 -2.02
C GLY A 68 30.29 -16.25 -2.99
N SER A 69 31.05 -16.38 -4.08
CA SER A 69 30.87 -17.44 -5.09
C SER A 69 32.12 -18.29 -5.28
N TRP A 70 31.99 -19.34 -6.09
CA TRP A 70 33.04 -20.32 -6.40
C TRP A 70 34.34 -19.73 -6.97
N TYR A 71 34.30 -18.53 -7.59
CA TYR A 71 35.50 -17.87 -8.13
C TYR A 71 35.95 -16.66 -7.32
N ASP A 72 35.34 -16.40 -6.17
CA ASP A 72 35.75 -15.30 -5.31
C ASP A 72 36.95 -15.66 -4.43
N PHE A 73 37.81 -14.67 -4.20
CA PHE A 73 38.96 -14.85 -3.31
C PHE A 73 38.51 -15.00 -1.84
N PRO A 74 39.32 -15.66 -0.98
CA PRO A 74 38.97 -15.89 0.43
C PRO A 74 38.55 -14.63 1.21
N ALA A 75 39.08 -13.45 0.85
CA ALA A 75 38.71 -12.19 1.47
C ALA A 75 37.24 -11.77 1.23
N ALA A 76 36.62 -12.29 0.16
CA ALA A 76 35.23 -12.02 -0.19
C ALA A 76 34.24 -13.02 0.44
N LEU A 77 34.69 -14.20 0.86
CA LEU A 77 33.90 -15.26 1.52
C LEU A 77 33.56 -14.97 2.99
N ARG A 78 33.69 -13.73 3.44
CA ARG A 78 33.38 -13.33 4.82
C ARG A 78 31.89 -13.09 4.96
N SER A 79 31.29 -13.53 6.07
CA SER A 79 29.87 -13.30 6.37
C SER A 79 29.48 -11.81 6.46
N ALA A 80 30.45 -10.95 6.79
CA ALA A 80 30.26 -9.49 6.81
C ALA A 80 30.36 -8.84 5.42
N ASN A 81 30.84 -9.56 4.40
CA ASN A 81 30.96 -9.01 3.06
C ASN A 81 29.57 -8.92 2.42
N ARG A 82 29.27 -7.75 1.89
CA ARG A 82 28.05 -7.46 1.13
C ARG A 82 28.42 -6.72 -0.13
N HIS A 83 27.89 -7.18 -1.25
CA HIS A 83 28.01 -6.51 -2.53
C HIS A 83 26.64 -6.06 -3.01
N ARG A 84 26.60 -5.49 -4.23
CA ARG A 84 25.40 -4.91 -4.81
C ARG A 84 25.36 -5.12 -6.30
N HIS A 85 24.16 -5.35 -6.81
CA HIS A 85 23.91 -5.46 -8.24
C HIS A 85 22.49 -4.99 -8.55
N ALA A 86 22.28 -4.54 -9.78
CA ALA A 86 20.97 -4.11 -10.23
C ALA A 86 20.02 -5.34 -10.30
N PRO A 87 18.78 -5.24 -9.79
CA PRO A 87 17.87 -6.39 -9.72
C PRO A 87 17.33 -6.83 -11.08
N ASP A 88 17.40 -5.97 -12.09
CA ASP A 88 16.96 -6.21 -13.47
C ASP A 88 18.04 -6.82 -14.37
N ARG A 89 19.25 -7.06 -13.82
CA ARG A 89 20.38 -7.59 -14.59
C ARG A 89 20.77 -8.98 -14.07
N PRO A 90 21.00 -9.95 -14.97
CA PRO A 90 21.51 -11.26 -14.58
C PRO A 90 23.00 -11.18 -14.23
N TYR A 91 23.43 -12.03 -13.31
CA TYR A 91 24.84 -12.29 -13.05
C TYR A 91 25.02 -13.78 -12.77
N THR A 92 25.97 -14.41 -13.44
CA THR A 92 26.12 -15.88 -13.49
C THR A 92 26.50 -16.52 -12.15
N ALA A 93 26.84 -15.69 -11.16
CA ALA A 93 27.35 -16.09 -9.86
C ALA A 93 26.42 -15.73 -8.71
N ILE A 94 25.24 -15.17 -8.98
CA ILE A 94 24.23 -14.86 -7.97
C ILE A 94 23.06 -15.82 -8.13
N GLY A 95 22.79 -16.58 -7.07
CA GLY A 95 21.57 -17.32 -6.86
C GLY A 95 20.72 -16.69 -5.75
N PHE A 96 19.85 -17.50 -5.17
CA PHE A 96 19.02 -17.12 -4.04
C PHE A 96 18.66 -18.37 -3.25
N ARG A 97 18.36 -18.18 -1.97
CA ARG A 97 17.65 -19.14 -1.14
C ARG A 97 16.35 -18.51 -0.67
N VAL A 98 15.35 -19.34 -0.44
CA VAL A 98 14.06 -18.88 0.07
C VAL A 98 14.08 -18.99 1.58
N LEU A 99 13.69 -17.91 2.25
CA LEU A 99 13.36 -17.91 3.66
C LEU A 99 11.87 -18.22 3.78
N LEU A 100 11.52 -19.22 4.59
CA LEU A 100 10.13 -19.40 5.02
C LEU A 100 9.90 -18.40 6.14
N ASP A 101 9.12 -17.36 5.86
CA ASP A 101 8.56 -16.54 6.92
C ASP A 101 7.60 -17.43 7.70
N ASP A 102 7.95 -17.75 8.95
CA ASP A 102 6.92 -18.14 9.89
C ASP A 102 6.05 -16.89 10.03
N ALA A 103 4.78 -16.94 9.61
CA ALA A 103 3.91 -15.76 9.58
C ALA A 103 3.76 -15.08 10.97
N ALA A 104 4.26 -15.72 12.02
CA ALA A 104 4.38 -15.21 13.39
C ALA A 104 5.68 -14.44 13.71
N SER A 105 6.75 -14.48 12.89
CA SER A 105 8.09 -13.97 13.26
C SER A 105 8.55 -12.71 12.53
N THR A 106 7.98 -12.37 11.37
CA THR A 106 8.20 -11.06 10.74
C THR A 106 7.20 -10.07 11.34
N PRO A 107 7.63 -9.02 12.07
CA PRO A 107 6.69 -8.05 12.59
C PRO A 107 5.91 -7.47 11.40
N PRO A 108 4.58 -7.47 11.46
CA PRO A 108 3.78 -6.95 10.36
C PRO A 108 4.14 -5.48 10.12
N PRO A 109 3.92 -4.94 8.91
CA PRO A 109 4.12 -3.52 8.65
C PRO A 109 3.49 -2.67 9.77
N PRO A 110 4.14 -1.59 10.22
CA PRO A 110 3.56 -0.70 11.22
C PRO A 110 2.14 -0.28 10.81
N GLY A 111 1.23 -0.26 11.79
CA GLY A 111 -0.18 0.02 11.55
C GLY A 111 -0.98 -1.17 10.99
N THR A 112 -0.49 -2.40 11.09
CA THR A 112 -1.29 -3.59 10.77
C THR A 112 -2.14 -4.03 11.96
N VAL A 113 -3.45 -4.17 11.73
CA VAL A 113 -4.41 -4.80 12.64
C VAL A 113 -4.75 -6.19 12.10
N PHE A 114 -4.82 -7.20 12.96
CA PHE A 114 -5.27 -8.54 12.57
C PHE A 114 -6.73 -8.76 12.98
N LEU A 115 -7.56 -9.15 12.03
CA LEU A 115 -8.95 -9.54 12.22
C LEU A 115 -9.04 -10.99 12.78
N PRO A 116 -10.22 -11.43 13.27
CA PRO A 116 -10.42 -12.81 13.69
C PRO A 116 -10.19 -13.73 12.50
N ASN A 117 -9.29 -14.72 12.63
CA ASN A 117 -8.70 -15.58 11.58
C ASN A 117 -7.29 -15.18 11.09
N GLY A 118 -6.73 -14.07 11.56
CA GLY A 118 -5.39 -13.60 11.16
C GLY A 118 -5.37 -12.78 9.88
N THR A 119 -6.51 -12.36 9.33
CA THR A 119 -6.57 -11.49 8.14
C THR A 119 -5.99 -10.11 8.48
N PRO A 120 -4.94 -9.63 7.78
CA PRO A 120 -4.34 -8.34 8.06
C PRO A 120 -5.11 -7.18 7.44
N MET A 121 -5.18 -6.07 8.17
CA MET A 121 -5.61 -4.75 7.71
C MET A 121 -4.49 -3.74 7.96
N ARG A 122 -3.86 -3.25 6.90
CA ARG A 122 -2.76 -2.29 7.00
C ARG A 122 -3.28 -0.86 6.97
N PHE A 123 -2.79 -0.03 7.88
CA PHE A 123 -3.05 1.40 7.92
C PHE A 123 -1.74 2.20 7.81
N VAL A 124 -1.83 3.38 7.21
CA VAL A 124 -0.74 4.35 7.09
C VAL A 124 -1.05 5.54 7.97
N ARG A 125 -0.09 5.97 8.78
CA ARG A 125 -0.18 7.22 9.55
C ARG A 125 -0.08 8.41 8.59
N ILE A 126 -1.12 9.22 8.57
CA ILE A 126 -1.24 10.46 7.82
C ILE A 126 -0.96 11.63 8.77
N PRO A 127 0.02 12.49 8.47
CA PRO A 127 0.38 13.60 9.36
C PRO A 127 -0.67 14.70 9.35
N ALA A 128 -0.91 15.33 10.50
CA ALA A 128 -1.67 16.57 10.60
C ALA A 128 -1.09 17.65 9.69
N GLY A 129 -1.96 18.53 9.19
CA GLY A 129 -1.54 19.58 8.26
C GLY A 129 -2.72 20.30 7.64
N SER A 130 -2.41 21.17 6.69
CA SER A 130 -3.42 21.98 6.03
C SER A 130 -3.25 21.94 4.51
N PHE A 131 -4.36 21.88 3.79
CA PHE A 131 -4.38 21.81 2.32
C PHE A 131 -5.52 22.66 1.74
N THR A 132 -5.49 22.87 0.44
CA THR A 132 -6.60 23.49 -0.30
C THR A 132 -7.52 22.39 -0.80
N MET A 133 -8.74 22.34 -0.26
CA MET A 133 -9.76 21.36 -0.67
C MET A 133 -10.61 21.91 -1.82
N GLY A 134 -10.92 21.06 -2.79
CA GLY A 134 -11.60 21.41 -4.03
C GLY A 134 -10.64 21.74 -5.19
N SER A 135 -11.18 22.05 -6.36
CA SER A 135 -10.42 22.31 -7.58
C SER A 135 -10.54 23.76 -8.08
N PRO A 136 -9.49 24.34 -8.67
CA PRO A 136 -9.55 25.67 -9.26
C PRO A 136 -10.50 25.67 -10.47
N ALA A 137 -11.14 26.80 -10.74
CA ALA A 137 -12.11 26.92 -11.83
C ALA A 137 -11.57 26.55 -13.21
N SER A 138 -10.25 26.62 -13.40
CA SER A 138 -9.53 26.28 -14.64
C SER A 138 -9.13 24.80 -14.75
N GLU A 139 -9.33 23.97 -13.72
CA GLU A 139 -8.92 22.57 -13.75
C GLU A 139 -9.73 21.77 -14.78
N ALA A 140 -9.04 21.08 -15.69
CA ALA A 140 -9.69 20.26 -16.70
C ALA A 140 -10.48 19.10 -16.07
N GLY A 141 -11.73 18.94 -16.49
CA GLY A 141 -12.65 17.92 -15.99
C GLY A 141 -13.38 18.29 -14.68
N ARG A 142 -13.15 19.49 -14.13
CA ARG A 142 -13.82 20.01 -12.92
C ARG A 142 -15.34 19.99 -13.04
N GLN A 143 -15.99 19.51 -11.97
CA GLN A 143 -17.43 19.61 -11.74
C GLN A 143 -17.79 20.86 -10.91
N ALA A 144 -19.05 21.28 -11.02
CA ALA A 144 -19.53 22.52 -10.38
C ALA A 144 -19.53 22.46 -8.84
N ASP A 145 -19.61 21.26 -8.27
CA ASP A 145 -19.70 20.99 -6.82
C ASP A 145 -18.34 20.86 -6.11
N GLU A 146 -17.24 20.94 -6.86
CA GLU A 146 -15.86 20.87 -6.35
C GLU A 146 -15.35 22.21 -5.81
N GLY A 147 -16.20 23.23 -5.75
CA GLY A 147 -15.85 24.54 -5.24
C GLY A 147 -16.89 25.15 -4.31
N PRO A 148 -16.61 26.35 -3.77
CA PRO A 148 -15.34 27.08 -3.91
C PRO A 148 -14.15 26.33 -3.27
N GLN A 149 -12.94 26.59 -3.76
CA GLN A 149 -11.74 26.11 -3.09
C GLN A 149 -11.63 26.77 -1.72
N ARG A 150 -11.23 26.00 -0.72
CA ARG A 150 -11.12 26.50 0.66
C ARG A 150 -9.95 25.87 1.40
N ARG A 151 -9.44 26.58 2.41
CA ARG A 151 -8.39 26.06 3.28
C ARG A 151 -9.01 25.10 4.29
N VAL A 152 -8.47 23.89 4.37
CA VAL A 152 -8.85 22.92 5.40
C VAL A 152 -7.62 22.55 6.22
N THR A 153 -7.78 22.48 7.54
CA THR A 153 -6.75 22.01 8.48
C THR A 153 -7.22 20.72 9.14
N ILE A 154 -6.44 19.65 8.98
CA ILE A 154 -6.54 18.41 9.72
C ILE A 154 -5.62 18.54 10.94
N THR A 155 -6.19 18.55 12.15
CA THR A 155 -5.45 18.95 13.36
C THR A 155 -4.62 17.85 13.99
N ASN A 156 -5.00 16.60 13.74
CA ASN A 156 -4.37 15.44 14.34
C ASN A 156 -3.93 14.47 13.26
N ASP A 157 -2.82 13.79 13.54
CA ASP A 157 -2.46 12.62 12.76
C ASP A 157 -3.57 11.58 12.87
N PHE A 158 -3.79 10.84 11.79
CA PHE A 158 -4.77 9.75 11.76
C PHE A 158 -4.23 8.58 10.97
N TRP A 159 -4.75 7.38 11.20
CA TRP A 159 -4.36 6.18 10.45
C TRP A 159 -5.41 5.88 9.40
N LEU A 160 -5.06 5.90 8.11
CA LEU A 160 -5.97 5.57 7.01
C LEU A 160 -5.58 4.22 6.41
N GLY A 161 -6.57 3.40 6.05
CA GLY A 161 -6.35 2.11 5.40
C GLY A 161 -5.47 2.28 4.17
N ALA A 162 -4.41 1.48 4.05
CA ALA A 162 -3.51 1.51 2.90
C ALA A 162 -4.24 1.13 1.60
N TYR A 163 -5.30 0.34 1.73
CA TYR A 163 -6.14 -0.20 0.67
C TYR A 163 -7.62 0.06 1.01
N GLU A 164 -8.51 -0.11 0.03
CA GLU A 164 -9.92 -0.36 0.32
C GLU A 164 -10.09 -1.61 1.19
N VAL A 165 -11.22 -1.72 1.90
CA VAL A 165 -11.59 -2.93 2.63
C VAL A 165 -11.75 -4.07 1.64
N THR A 166 -10.99 -5.15 1.83
CA THR A 166 -11.04 -6.31 0.92
C THR A 166 -12.22 -7.21 1.22
N GLN A 167 -12.55 -8.08 0.28
CA GLN A 167 -13.60 -9.09 0.44
C GLN A 167 -13.32 -10.06 1.58
N ASP A 168 -12.06 -10.43 1.79
CA ASP A 168 -11.67 -11.31 2.90
C ASP A 168 -11.81 -10.61 4.25
N GLN A 169 -11.37 -9.34 4.34
CA GLN A 169 -11.57 -8.51 5.54
C GLN A 169 -13.05 -8.31 5.84
N TRP A 170 -13.85 -8.03 4.82
CA TRP A 170 -15.30 -7.95 4.94
C TRP A 170 -15.89 -9.25 5.49
N THR A 171 -15.50 -10.40 4.92
CA THR A 171 -15.99 -11.72 5.31
C THR A 171 -15.58 -12.07 6.74
N ALA A 172 -14.35 -11.76 7.16
CA ALA A 172 -13.87 -12.01 8.51
C ALA A 172 -14.69 -11.28 9.59
N VAL A 173 -15.24 -10.10 9.27
CA VAL A 173 -16.08 -9.31 10.19
C VAL A 173 -17.57 -9.66 10.08
N MET A 174 -18.06 -9.84 8.85
CA MET A 174 -19.50 -9.95 8.58
C MET A 174 -20.01 -11.38 8.50
N GLY A 175 -19.14 -12.34 8.21
CA GLY A 175 -19.48 -13.76 7.99
C GLY A 175 -20.01 -14.09 6.59
N GLY A 176 -20.12 -13.10 5.70
CA GLY A 176 -20.58 -13.29 4.33
C GLY A 176 -20.12 -12.13 3.44
N ASN A 177 -20.17 -12.33 2.12
CA ASN A 177 -19.61 -11.40 1.15
C ASN A 177 -20.67 -10.98 0.11
N PRO A 178 -21.10 -9.71 0.05
CA PRO A 178 -22.12 -9.24 -0.89
C PRO A 178 -21.57 -8.94 -2.30
N SER A 179 -20.26 -8.85 -2.46
CA SER A 179 -19.57 -8.42 -3.69
C SER A 179 -20.02 -9.22 -4.93
N LEU A 180 -20.18 -8.57 -6.08
CA LEU A 180 -20.48 -9.28 -7.33
C LEU A 180 -19.24 -10.00 -7.87
N PHE A 181 -18.10 -9.30 -7.94
CA PHE A 181 -16.84 -9.90 -8.38
C PHE A 181 -16.25 -10.69 -7.22
N ARG A 182 -15.69 -11.88 -7.46
CA ARG A 182 -15.31 -12.81 -6.39
C ARG A 182 -13.82 -13.15 -6.44
N GLN A 183 -13.07 -12.59 -5.49
CA GLN A 183 -11.70 -12.97 -5.16
C GLN A 183 -11.31 -12.26 -3.86
N ALA A 184 -10.56 -12.92 -2.99
CA ALA A 184 -10.36 -12.52 -1.58
C ALA A 184 -9.75 -11.13 -1.40
N ASP A 185 -8.82 -10.75 -2.27
CA ASP A 185 -8.04 -9.51 -2.25
C ASP A 185 -8.65 -8.38 -3.11
N LEU A 186 -9.81 -8.60 -3.74
CA LEU A 186 -10.59 -7.53 -4.36
C LEU A 186 -11.17 -6.61 -3.27
N PRO A 187 -11.46 -5.34 -3.60
CA PRO A 187 -12.28 -4.49 -2.74
C PRO A 187 -13.66 -5.13 -2.54
N ALA A 188 -14.19 -5.00 -1.32
CA ALA A 188 -15.57 -5.31 -1.03
C ALA A 188 -16.47 -4.27 -1.70
N GLU A 189 -17.33 -4.73 -2.61
CA GLU A 189 -18.30 -3.89 -3.35
C GLU A 189 -19.72 -4.46 -3.19
N MET A 190 -20.73 -3.82 -3.79
CA MET A 190 -22.15 -4.08 -3.53
C MET A 190 -22.53 -3.86 -2.05
N VAL A 191 -21.82 -2.96 -1.38
CA VAL A 191 -22.02 -2.55 0.02
C VAL A 191 -22.61 -1.14 0.06
N SER A 192 -23.71 -0.99 0.80
CA SER A 192 -24.31 0.32 1.03
C SER A 192 -23.63 1.06 2.18
N TYR A 193 -23.93 2.35 2.32
CA TYR A 193 -23.47 3.12 3.48
C TYR A 193 -23.99 2.52 4.78
N GLU A 194 -25.23 2.01 4.79
CA GLU A 194 -25.81 1.33 5.94
C GLU A 194 -25.06 0.03 6.29
N ASP A 195 -24.65 -0.75 5.28
CA ASP A 195 -23.82 -1.93 5.54
C ASP A 195 -22.44 -1.56 6.06
N ALA A 196 -21.85 -0.47 5.57
CA ALA A 196 -20.58 0.04 6.07
C ALA A 196 -20.68 0.38 7.56
N LEU A 197 -21.79 0.97 8.01
CA LEU A 197 -22.04 1.20 9.44
C LEU A 197 -22.19 -0.10 10.24
N LEU A 198 -22.86 -1.12 9.69
CA LEU A 198 -22.98 -2.43 10.34
C LEU A 198 -21.62 -3.13 10.44
N PHE A 199 -20.82 -3.09 9.37
CA PHE A 199 -19.45 -3.58 9.35
C PHE A 199 -18.60 -2.88 10.43
N LEU A 200 -18.66 -1.54 10.49
CA LEU A 200 -17.96 -0.75 11.49
C LEU A 200 -18.42 -1.08 12.92
N ALA A 201 -19.72 -1.27 13.15
CA ALA A 201 -20.23 -1.65 14.47
C ALA A 201 -19.67 -3.00 14.93
N LYS A 202 -19.67 -4.00 14.04
CA LYS A 202 -19.07 -5.32 14.34
C LYS A 202 -17.57 -5.24 14.55
N LEU A 203 -16.85 -4.56 13.66
CA LEU A 203 -15.40 -4.39 13.73
C LEU A 203 -14.97 -3.70 15.03
N ASN A 204 -15.67 -2.62 15.42
CA ASN A 204 -15.42 -1.94 16.69
C ASN A 204 -15.73 -2.83 17.91
N GLY A 205 -16.70 -3.75 17.79
CA GLY A 205 -17.01 -4.74 18.83
C GLY A 205 -15.88 -5.74 19.11
N LEU A 206 -14.87 -5.83 18.24
CA LEU A 206 -13.71 -6.68 18.44
C LEU A 206 -12.66 -6.10 19.39
N GLY A 207 -12.77 -4.82 19.77
CA GLY A 207 -11.83 -4.18 20.70
C GLY A 207 -10.43 -3.91 20.12
N LEU A 208 -10.30 -3.87 18.79
CA LEU A 208 -9.02 -3.67 18.07
C LEU A 208 -8.68 -2.18 17.87
N GLY A 209 -9.19 -1.31 18.73
CA GLY A 209 -9.22 0.15 18.53
C GLY A 209 -10.54 0.64 17.94
N ARG A 210 -10.55 1.89 17.46
CA ARG A 210 -11.75 2.53 16.89
C ARG A 210 -11.61 2.69 15.39
N PHE A 211 -12.60 2.21 14.64
CA PHE A 211 -12.71 2.29 13.20
C PHE A 211 -13.88 3.17 12.80
N ARG A 212 -13.70 3.96 11.74
CA ARG A 212 -14.74 4.79 11.12
C ARG A 212 -14.46 4.98 9.63
N LEU A 213 -15.43 5.50 8.89
CA LEU A 213 -15.15 6.06 7.58
C LEU A 213 -14.31 7.35 7.73
N PRO A 214 -13.43 7.67 6.76
CA PRO A 214 -12.79 8.99 6.71
C PRO A 214 -13.85 10.07 6.52
N THR A 215 -13.56 11.29 7.00
CA THR A 215 -14.30 12.45 6.48
C THR A 215 -13.91 12.69 5.03
N GLU A 216 -14.74 13.40 4.29
CA GLU A 216 -14.43 13.78 2.92
C GLU A 216 -13.13 14.59 2.84
N ALA A 217 -12.91 15.47 3.81
CA ALA A 217 -11.69 16.27 3.91
C ALA A 217 -10.44 15.42 4.19
N GLU A 218 -10.53 14.45 5.10
CA GLU A 218 -9.44 13.50 5.34
C GLU A 218 -9.11 12.68 4.10
N TRP A 219 -10.14 12.26 3.36
CA TRP A 219 -9.96 11.50 2.13
C TRP A 219 -9.23 12.34 1.07
N GLU A 220 -9.67 13.58 0.80
CA GLU A 220 -9.00 14.43 -0.21
C GLU A 220 -7.58 14.81 0.21
N TYR A 221 -7.38 15.12 1.49
CA TYR A 221 -6.07 15.41 2.05
C TYR A 221 -5.10 14.25 1.84
N ALA A 222 -5.56 13.03 2.16
CA ALA A 222 -4.81 11.80 1.98
C ALA A 222 -4.54 11.48 0.52
N ALA A 223 -5.52 11.68 -0.37
CA ALA A 223 -5.35 11.49 -1.81
C ALA A 223 -4.30 12.43 -2.38
N ARG A 224 -4.29 13.70 -1.97
CA ARG A 224 -3.33 14.72 -2.42
C ARG A 224 -1.91 14.47 -1.93
N ALA A 225 -1.74 13.92 -0.73
CA ALA A 225 -0.44 13.60 -0.15
C ALA A 225 0.58 14.76 -0.21
N GLY A 226 0.09 16.00 0.02
CA GLY A 226 0.88 17.22 -0.02
C GLY A 226 0.90 17.95 -1.37
N ALA A 227 0.37 17.35 -2.45
CA ALA A 227 0.24 18.00 -3.75
C ALA A 227 -0.97 18.94 -3.84
N ASP A 228 -0.86 19.99 -4.63
CA ASP A 228 -1.94 20.93 -4.99
C ASP A 228 -2.46 20.73 -6.42
N THR A 229 -1.98 19.69 -7.12
CA THR A 229 -2.33 19.31 -8.49
C THR A 229 -3.56 18.37 -8.57
N ARG A 230 -3.99 18.01 -9.79
CA ARG A 230 -5.13 17.08 -10.04
C ARG A 230 -4.94 15.71 -9.38
N PHE A 231 -3.72 15.19 -9.42
CA PHE A 231 -3.29 13.95 -8.78
C PHE A 231 -2.07 14.21 -7.91
N SER A 232 -1.72 13.31 -7.00
CA SER A 232 -0.52 13.41 -6.15
C SER A 232 0.80 13.33 -6.90
N PHE A 233 0.75 12.95 -8.18
CA PHE A 233 1.89 12.87 -9.11
C PHE A 233 1.84 13.93 -10.22
N GLY A 234 1.08 15.01 -10.04
CA GLY A 234 0.96 16.12 -10.98
C GLY A 234 -0.38 16.18 -11.70
N ASP A 235 -0.46 17.01 -12.75
CA ASP A 235 -1.71 17.23 -13.49
C ASP A 235 -2.00 16.18 -14.56
N ASP A 236 -0.97 15.45 -15.01
CA ASP A 236 -1.04 14.29 -15.90
C ASP A 236 -2.05 14.46 -17.05
N GLU A 237 -1.83 15.48 -17.89
CA GLU A 237 -2.77 15.89 -18.95
C GLU A 237 -3.12 14.77 -19.95
N ASP A 238 -2.21 13.81 -20.17
CA ASP A 238 -2.38 12.67 -21.07
C ASP A 238 -2.66 11.33 -20.37
N TYR A 239 -2.86 11.37 -19.03
CA TYR A 239 -3.22 10.23 -18.19
C TYR A 239 -2.25 9.05 -18.23
N ARG A 240 -0.97 9.31 -18.55
CA ARG A 240 0.05 8.25 -18.62
C ARG A 240 0.48 7.81 -17.23
N ALA A 241 0.70 8.75 -16.32
CA ALA A 241 1.06 8.40 -14.95
C ALA A 241 -0.11 7.72 -14.22
N LEU A 242 -1.35 8.20 -14.45
CA LEU A 242 -2.55 7.63 -13.87
C LEU A 242 -2.71 6.13 -14.18
N ALA A 243 -2.30 5.67 -15.37
CA ALA A 243 -2.32 4.25 -15.73
C ALA A 243 -1.42 3.35 -14.85
N GLU A 244 -0.41 3.93 -14.21
CA GLU A 244 0.48 3.24 -13.26
C GLU A 244 -0.06 3.26 -11.83
N HIS A 245 -0.99 4.16 -11.53
CA HIS A 245 -1.54 4.41 -10.20
C HIS A 245 -3.00 3.93 -10.01
N ALA A 246 -3.72 3.66 -11.10
CA ALA A 246 -5.16 3.42 -11.06
C ALA A 246 -5.66 2.30 -11.97
N TRP A 247 -6.76 1.69 -11.57
CA TRP A 247 -7.62 0.85 -12.41
C TRP A 247 -8.86 1.64 -12.84
N PHE A 248 -9.02 1.92 -14.12
CA PHE A 248 -10.13 2.73 -14.65
C PHE A 248 -10.47 2.39 -16.10
N TYR A 249 -11.72 2.66 -16.48
CA TYR A 249 -12.29 2.45 -17.81
C TYR A 249 -11.78 1.15 -18.50
N SER A 250 -11.35 1.25 -19.76
CA SER A 250 -10.81 0.14 -20.56
C SER A 250 -9.54 -0.49 -19.96
N ARG A 251 -8.82 0.23 -19.09
CA ARG A 251 -7.62 -0.29 -18.40
C ARG A 251 -7.96 -1.21 -17.23
N ALA A 252 -9.21 -1.25 -16.78
CA ALA A 252 -9.67 -2.15 -15.73
C ALA A 252 -10.41 -3.38 -16.24
N GLU A 253 -10.52 -3.57 -17.56
CA GLU A 253 -11.14 -4.76 -18.17
C GLU A 253 -12.59 -5.00 -17.68
N GLY A 254 -13.30 -3.91 -17.33
CA GLY A 254 -14.70 -3.94 -16.93
C GLY A 254 -15.00 -4.49 -15.53
N ARG A 255 -14.02 -4.51 -14.61
CA ARG A 255 -14.19 -5.01 -13.23
C ARG A 255 -13.20 -4.40 -12.24
N SER A 256 -13.44 -4.64 -10.95
CA SER A 256 -12.46 -4.35 -9.90
C SER A 256 -11.25 -5.31 -9.95
N HIS A 257 -10.13 -4.85 -9.40
CA HIS A 257 -8.86 -5.55 -9.34
C HIS A 257 -8.37 -5.69 -7.90
N PRO A 258 -7.46 -6.65 -7.62
CA PRO A 258 -6.88 -6.80 -6.29
C PRO A 258 -6.25 -5.50 -5.82
N VAL A 259 -6.47 -5.17 -4.55
CA VAL A 259 -5.93 -3.95 -3.97
C VAL A 259 -4.40 -3.99 -3.95
N GLY A 260 -3.76 -2.83 -4.09
CA GLY A 260 -2.32 -2.68 -3.94
C GLY A 260 -1.47 -3.11 -5.14
N LEU A 261 -2.08 -3.43 -6.29
CA LEU A 261 -1.32 -3.84 -7.49
C LEU A 261 -0.74 -2.66 -8.29
N LYS A 262 -1.28 -1.45 -8.10
CA LYS A 262 -0.78 -0.21 -8.74
C LYS A 262 0.16 0.55 -7.80
N LYS A 263 0.84 1.56 -8.32
CA LYS A 263 1.75 2.38 -7.51
C LYS A 263 0.95 3.19 -6.47
N PRO A 264 1.40 3.26 -5.21
CA PRO A 264 0.76 4.10 -4.22
C PRO A 264 1.04 5.58 -4.48
N ASN A 265 0.31 6.46 -3.80
CA ASN A 265 0.69 7.87 -3.67
C ASN A 265 1.94 8.03 -2.75
N PRO A 266 2.52 9.25 -2.64
CA PRO A 266 3.71 9.50 -1.82
C PRO A 266 3.60 9.13 -0.33
N TRP A 267 2.37 8.96 0.19
CA TRP A 267 2.13 8.53 1.57
C TRP A 267 1.89 7.03 1.70
N GLY A 268 1.95 6.25 0.63
CA GLY A 268 1.77 4.80 0.68
C GLY A 268 0.32 4.34 0.67
N LEU A 269 -0.60 5.18 0.18
CA LEU A 269 -2.00 4.82 -0.05
C LEU A 269 -2.17 4.34 -1.49
N TYR A 270 -2.77 3.18 -1.65
CA TYR A 270 -3.00 2.52 -2.93
C TYR A 270 -4.44 2.71 -3.38
N ASP A 271 -4.66 2.66 -4.70
CA ASP A 271 -5.98 2.66 -5.32
C ASP A 271 -6.85 3.87 -4.94
N ILE A 272 -6.26 4.93 -4.41
CA ILE A 272 -6.96 6.17 -4.04
C ILE A 272 -7.55 6.88 -5.28
N TYR A 273 -7.08 6.49 -6.47
CA TYR A 273 -7.61 6.86 -7.77
C TYR A 273 -8.10 5.58 -8.47
N GLY A 274 -9.40 5.45 -8.71
CA GLY A 274 -9.98 4.31 -9.43
C GLY A 274 -10.26 3.09 -8.56
N ASN A 275 -10.24 1.91 -9.18
CA ASN A 275 -10.70 0.62 -8.65
C ASN A 275 -12.16 0.65 -8.18
N VAL A 276 -12.48 1.13 -6.98
CA VAL A 276 -13.86 1.40 -6.57
C VAL A 276 -14.01 2.79 -5.96
N TRP A 277 -15.19 3.37 -6.13
CA TRP A 277 -15.58 4.52 -5.33
C TRP A 277 -15.54 4.16 -3.84
N GLU A 278 -15.25 5.13 -3.00
CA GLU A 278 -15.17 4.92 -1.55
C GLU A 278 -16.20 5.77 -0.81
N TRP A 279 -17.03 5.13 0.01
CA TRP A 279 -17.89 5.84 0.96
C TRP A 279 -17.06 6.66 1.96
N VAL A 280 -17.47 7.91 2.19
CA VAL A 280 -16.94 8.76 3.27
C VAL A 280 -18.07 9.19 4.22
N ALA A 281 -17.72 9.65 5.43
CA ALA A 281 -18.69 9.91 6.49
C ALA A 281 -19.70 11.03 6.17
N ASP A 282 -19.31 11.99 5.34
CA ASP A 282 -20.00 13.26 5.13
C ASP A 282 -21.31 13.10 4.34
N TRP A 283 -22.30 13.89 4.76
CA TRP A 283 -23.45 14.17 3.90
C TRP A 283 -23.04 15.12 2.77
N PHE A 284 -23.52 14.86 1.56
CA PHE A 284 -23.17 15.68 0.41
C PHE A 284 -23.86 17.05 0.50
N ALA A 285 -23.06 18.11 0.44
CA ALA A 285 -23.51 19.49 0.37
C ALA A 285 -22.47 20.37 -0.33
N ALA A 286 -22.89 21.60 -0.66
CA ALA A 286 -22.00 22.64 -1.15
C ALA A 286 -20.93 22.96 -0.10
N TYR A 287 -19.71 23.24 -0.55
CA TYR A 287 -18.64 23.64 0.34
C TYR A 287 -18.89 25.05 0.89
N PRO A 288 -18.67 25.28 2.19
CA PRO A 288 -18.60 26.64 2.71
C PRO A 288 -17.33 27.29 2.14
N GLY A 289 -17.40 28.54 1.67
CA GLY A 289 -16.23 29.23 1.10
C GLY A 289 -15.13 29.58 2.10
N ASP A 290 -15.42 29.43 3.38
CA ASP A 290 -14.53 29.80 4.47
C ASP A 290 -13.55 28.68 4.83
N ALA A 291 -12.46 29.06 5.50
CA ALA A 291 -11.51 28.09 6.04
C ALA A 291 -12.16 27.23 7.13
N GLN A 292 -11.80 25.95 7.18
CA GLN A 292 -12.35 24.99 8.14
C GLN A 292 -11.25 24.20 8.86
N GLN A 293 -11.56 23.76 10.07
CA GLN A 293 -10.74 22.85 10.87
C GLN A 293 -11.55 21.58 11.08
N ASP A 294 -10.97 20.43 10.73
CA ASP A 294 -11.57 19.08 10.83
C ASP A 294 -13.06 19.01 10.39
N PRO A 295 -13.42 19.49 9.18
CA PRO A 295 -14.81 19.49 8.75
C PRO A 295 -15.36 18.06 8.62
N ALA A 296 -16.59 17.86 9.11
CA ALA A 296 -17.32 16.59 9.08
C ALA A 296 -18.61 16.64 8.24
N GLY A 297 -18.73 17.68 7.40
CA GLY A 297 -19.93 17.94 6.61
C GLY A 297 -21.13 18.43 7.43
N PRO A 298 -22.29 18.62 6.81
CA PRO A 298 -23.52 18.97 7.52
C PRO A 298 -24.05 17.78 8.33
N PRO A 299 -24.86 18.01 9.38
CA PRO A 299 -25.36 16.95 10.26
C PRO A 299 -26.35 16.00 9.59
N SER A 300 -27.02 16.44 8.52
CA SER A 300 -27.98 15.66 7.73
C SER A 300 -27.90 16.04 6.25
N GLY A 301 -28.45 15.17 5.39
CA GLY A 301 -28.54 15.38 3.95
C GLY A 301 -29.31 14.25 3.28
N GLU A 302 -29.45 14.33 1.95
CA GLU A 302 -30.18 13.34 1.15
C GLU A 302 -29.31 12.16 0.70
N ALA A 303 -28.00 12.40 0.55
CA ALA A 303 -27.05 11.43 0.01
C ALA A 303 -25.68 11.58 0.69
N LYS A 304 -24.95 10.47 0.78
CA LYS A 304 -23.58 10.45 1.32
C LYS A 304 -22.57 10.64 0.20
N VAL A 305 -21.46 11.29 0.54
CA VAL A 305 -20.37 11.54 -0.41
C VAL A 305 -19.65 10.23 -0.72
N ILE A 306 -19.23 10.09 -1.98
CA ILE A 306 -18.27 9.08 -2.43
C ILE A 306 -17.10 9.74 -3.15
N ARG A 307 -15.92 9.12 -3.07
CA ARG A 307 -14.65 9.66 -3.57
C ARG A 307 -13.84 8.63 -4.37
N GLY A 308 -12.90 9.09 -5.21
CA GLY A 308 -11.89 8.26 -5.86
C GLY A 308 -12.11 7.88 -7.32
N GLY A 309 -13.36 7.86 -7.81
CA GLY A 309 -13.65 7.22 -9.09
C GLY A 309 -13.64 5.70 -8.98
N SER A 310 -13.73 4.98 -10.09
CA SER A 310 -13.75 3.52 -10.08
C SER A 310 -13.26 2.93 -11.40
N TRP A 311 -13.19 1.60 -11.47
CA TRP A 311 -12.91 0.81 -12.66
C TRP A 311 -13.81 1.16 -13.85
N PHE A 312 -15.01 1.71 -13.61
CA PHE A 312 -15.96 2.07 -14.67
C PHE A 312 -15.75 3.48 -15.24
N ASN A 313 -15.09 4.36 -14.49
CA ASN A 313 -15.05 5.78 -14.83
C ASN A 313 -13.90 6.15 -15.75
N GLU A 314 -14.14 7.19 -16.56
CA GLU A 314 -13.11 7.85 -17.37
C GLU A 314 -12.07 8.56 -16.47
N PRO A 315 -10.83 8.75 -16.94
CA PRO A 315 -9.74 9.28 -16.12
C PRO A 315 -10.00 10.68 -15.54
N GLU A 316 -10.82 11.51 -16.20
CA GLU A 316 -11.25 12.83 -15.71
C GLU A 316 -11.96 12.75 -14.35
N ALA A 317 -12.60 11.62 -14.04
CA ALA A 317 -13.35 11.41 -12.81
C ALA A 317 -12.49 10.84 -11.67
N LEU A 318 -11.20 10.59 -11.88
CA LEU A 318 -10.31 10.05 -10.85
C LEU A 318 -9.50 11.12 -10.11
N ARG A 319 -9.70 12.39 -10.43
CA ARG A 319 -8.97 13.52 -9.82
C ARG A 319 -9.21 13.57 -8.31
N ALA A 320 -8.20 14.02 -7.57
CA ALA A 320 -8.25 14.12 -6.11
C ALA A 320 -9.45 14.94 -5.61
N ALA A 321 -9.84 16.00 -6.34
CA ALA A 321 -10.98 16.86 -6.00
C ALA A 321 -12.35 16.29 -6.38
N ASN A 322 -12.42 15.28 -7.25
CA ASN A 322 -13.68 14.80 -7.79
C ASN A 322 -14.54 14.14 -6.71
N ARG A 323 -15.80 14.58 -6.60
CA ARG A 323 -16.79 14.11 -5.63
C ARG A 323 -18.04 13.66 -6.34
N ASN A 324 -18.72 12.69 -5.76
CA ASN A 324 -20.05 12.30 -6.17
C ASN A 324 -20.85 11.89 -4.92
N ARG A 325 -22.09 11.45 -5.10
CA ARG A 325 -22.98 11.06 -4.02
C ARG A 325 -23.92 9.93 -4.40
N HIS A 326 -24.27 9.12 -3.42
CA HIS A 326 -25.32 8.13 -3.55
C HIS A 326 -26.23 8.10 -2.30
N PRO A 327 -27.51 7.69 -2.45
CA PRO A 327 -28.37 7.41 -1.31
C PRO A 327 -27.75 6.35 -0.40
N VAL A 328 -28.02 6.42 0.90
CA VAL A 328 -27.42 5.53 1.91
C VAL A 328 -27.68 4.03 1.70
N THR A 329 -28.75 3.70 0.97
CA THR A 329 -29.16 2.33 0.62
C THR A 329 -28.54 1.82 -0.67
N SER A 330 -27.85 2.67 -1.44
CA SER A 330 -27.32 2.32 -2.76
C SER A 330 -26.20 1.28 -2.63
N ARG A 331 -26.24 0.26 -3.51
CA ARG A 331 -25.20 -0.75 -3.68
C ARG A 331 -24.79 -0.73 -5.14
N GLN A 332 -23.50 -0.61 -5.41
CA GLN A 332 -22.97 -0.63 -6.77
C GLN A 332 -21.78 -1.58 -6.85
N THR A 333 -21.56 -2.14 -8.03
CA THR A 333 -20.44 -3.05 -8.32
C THR A 333 -19.08 -2.36 -8.39
N ASN A 334 -19.08 -1.04 -8.25
CA ASN A 334 -17.92 -0.18 -8.31
C ASN A 334 -17.83 0.76 -7.10
N LEU A 335 -18.48 0.40 -5.98
CA LEU A 335 -18.54 1.20 -4.76
C LEU A 335 -18.25 0.34 -3.53
N GLY A 336 -17.18 0.70 -2.82
CA GLY A 336 -16.70 0.08 -1.58
C GLY A 336 -16.40 1.13 -0.51
N LEU A 337 -15.37 0.88 0.29
CA LEU A 337 -15.00 1.73 1.42
C LEU A 337 -13.54 1.55 1.83
N ARG A 338 -12.99 2.58 2.47
CA ARG A 338 -11.71 2.60 3.17
C ARG A 338 -11.93 3.12 4.59
N LEU A 339 -11.09 2.72 5.53
CA LEU A 339 -11.31 3.02 6.95
C LEU A 339 -10.24 3.92 7.53
N VAL A 340 -10.63 4.74 8.49
CA VAL A 340 -9.72 5.34 9.47
C VAL A 340 -9.70 4.47 10.72
N TRP A 341 -8.52 4.30 11.29
CA TRP A 341 -8.28 3.59 12.55
C TRP A 341 -7.66 4.52 13.59
N SER A 342 -8.07 4.33 14.84
CA SER A 342 -7.43 4.91 16.01
C SER A 342 -7.05 3.76 16.94
N PRO A 343 -5.75 3.52 17.19
CA PRO A 343 -5.31 2.50 18.12
C PRO A 343 -5.97 2.68 19.49
N ALA A 344 -6.22 1.57 20.19
CA ALA A 344 -6.61 1.65 21.59
C ALA A 344 -5.48 2.34 22.40
N PRO A 345 -5.80 3.19 23.38
CA PRO A 345 -4.82 3.88 24.21
C PRO A 345 -3.97 2.93 25.06
#